data_AF-A0A973STC5-F1
#
_entry.id   AF-A0A973STC5-F1
#
_cell.length_a   1.000
_cell.length_b   1.000
_cell.length_c   1.000
_cell.angle_alpha   90.00
_cell.angle_beta   90.00
_cell.angle_gamma   90.00
#
_symmetry.space_group_name_H-M   'P 1'
#
loop_
_entity.id
_entity.type
_entity.pdbx_description
1 polymer ?
#
loop_
_entity_poly.entity_id
_entity_poly.type
_entity_poly.pdbx_seq_one_letter_code
_entity_poly.pdbx_strand_id
1 'polypeptide(L)'
;MMIRVLAATAAGLMAFSGTAAAYPVEGVPELTHNALYKKGKLPKISCKLSKGTTKSSTTKYLNTLVGCLNDAWGPFIPDFKPVKTDIKPHHEGGPCRNGIEITGSYAMTCYTGLQIQLGADWIKAKDDLPILAQVSRAWSGVVVGQTGIGAAYWAMPNDADEKQLDEQERRFAMQELCLSGVTLKALGEKSKSWKTTLKAEEPTPKDKYWRDRFAKDKLSANDLYWFTQGYAKGTPGACNTWKAPESKVA
;
A
#
# COMPACT_ATOMS: atom_id res chain seq x y z
N MET A 1 64.78 -37.64 14.02
CA MET A 1 63.87 -38.07 12.93
C MET A 1 62.52 -38.35 13.56
N MET A 2 61.53 -37.56 13.12
CA MET A 2 60.14 -37.34 13.55
C MET A 2 59.42 -38.33 14.50
N ILE A 3 58.91 -37.77 15.60
CA ILE A 3 57.83 -38.29 16.45
C ILE A 3 56.48 -38.02 15.76
N ARG A 4 55.63 -39.06 15.67
CA ARG A 4 54.26 -38.98 15.14
C ARG A 4 53.34 -38.35 16.18
N VAL A 5 52.72 -37.22 15.85
CA VAL A 5 51.60 -36.64 16.61
C VAL A 5 50.32 -36.89 15.82
N LEU A 6 49.40 -37.64 16.41
CA LEU A 6 48.02 -37.79 15.97
C LEU A 6 47.27 -36.48 16.26
N ALA A 7 46.94 -35.72 15.22
CA ALA A 7 46.06 -34.57 15.31
C ALA A 7 44.63 -35.00 15.01
N ALA A 8 43.75 -34.88 16.00
CA ALA A 8 42.31 -35.04 15.86
C ALA A 8 41.74 -33.90 14.99
N THR A 9 41.14 -34.25 13.85
CA THR A 9 40.35 -33.32 13.04
C THR A 9 38.94 -33.22 13.60
N ALA A 10 38.68 -32.17 14.38
CA ALA A 10 37.32 -31.74 14.68
C ALA A 10 36.74 -31.07 13.42
N ALA A 11 35.82 -31.76 12.74
CA ALA A 11 35.03 -31.19 11.66
C ALA A 11 34.02 -30.19 12.26
N GLY A 12 34.38 -28.91 12.25
CA GLY A 12 33.46 -27.82 12.57
C GLY A 12 32.43 -27.67 11.44
N LEU A 13 31.20 -28.11 11.70
CA LEU A 13 30.02 -27.74 10.91
C LEU A 13 29.81 -26.23 11.07
N MET A 14 30.35 -25.43 10.15
CA MET A 14 29.92 -24.05 9.99
C MET A 14 28.51 -24.07 9.41
N ALA A 15 27.52 -23.97 10.28
CA ALA A 15 26.15 -23.64 9.90
C ALA A 15 26.16 -22.23 9.31
N PHE A 16 26.19 -22.13 7.98
CA PHE A 16 25.81 -20.92 7.28
C PHE A 16 24.35 -20.62 7.66
N SER A 17 24.17 -19.73 8.62
CA SER A 17 22.92 -19.02 8.81
C SER A 17 22.74 -18.15 7.58
N GLY A 18 22.13 -18.72 6.54
CA GLY A 18 21.76 -17.98 5.35
C GLY A 18 20.91 -16.80 5.79
N THR A 19 21.48 -15.60 5.72
CA THR A 19 20.69 -14.38 5.65
C THR A 19 19.74 -14.57 4.49
N ALA A 20 18.44 -14.67 4.78
CA ALA A 20 17.40 -14.70 3.75
C ALA A 20 17.54 -13.41 2.93
N ALA A 21 18.32 -13.50 1.85
CA ALA A 21 18.56 -12.39 0.96
C ALA A 21 17.21 -12.00 0.35
N ALA A 22 16.98 -10.71 0.15
CA ALA A 22 15.90 -10.30 -0.73
C ALA A 22 16.17 -10.95 -2.09
N TYR A 23 15.18 -11.60 -2.71
CA TYR A 23 15.25 -11.92 -4.13
C TYR A 23 15.71 -10.66 -4.88
N PRO A 24 16.78 -10.72 -5.68
CA PRO A 24 17.32 -9.52 -6.28
C PRO A 24 16.30 -8.96 -7.29
N VAL A 25 15.78 -7.77 -7.01
CA VAL A 25 15.04 -6.97 -7.99
C VAL A 25 16.06 -6.42 -8.97
N GLU A 26 16.41 -7.23 -9.96
CA GLU A 26 17.45 -6.91 -10.94
C GLU A 26 16.93 -5.95 -12.02
N GLY A 27 17.76 -4.99 -12.42
CA GLY A 27 17.49 -4.14 -13.57
C GLY A 27 16.39 -3.08 -13.42
N VAL A 28 15.75 -2.95 -12.24
CA VAL A 28 14.66 -1.97 -12.02
C VAL A 28 14.96 -1.00 -10.86
N PRO A 29 15.86 -0.02 -11.07
CA PRO A 29 16.28 0.91 -10.02
C PRO A 29 15.15 1.80 -9.48
N GLU A 30 14.09 2.05 -10.25
CA GLU A 30 12.91 2.81 -9.83
C GLU A 30 12.20 2.16 -8.65
N LEU A 31 12.25 0.83 -8.53
CA LEU A 31 11.65 0.10 -7.41
C LEU A 31 12.51 0.19 -6.16
N THR A 32 13.84 0.15 -6.31
CA THR A 32 14.79 0.00 -5.19
C THR A 32 15.47 1.31 -4.75
N HIS A 33 15.58 2.30 -5.65
CA HIS A 33 16.36 3.53 -5.50
C HIS A 33 15.56 4.81 -5.82
N ASN A 34 14.23 4.72 -5.86
CA ASN A 34 13.37 5.88 -6.09
C ASN A 34 13.71 7.08 -5.19
N ALA A 35 13.66 8.29 -5.76
CA ALA A 35 13.89 9.52 -5.01
C ALA A 35 12.90 9.71 -3.85
N LEU A 36 11.69 9.14 -3.95
CA LEU A 36 10.70 9.12 -2.88
C LEU A 36 11.27 8.59 -1.56
N TYR A 37 12.11 7.56 -1.61
CA TYR A 37 12.65 6.92 -0.40
C TYR A 37 13.66 7.78 0.35
N LYS A 38 14.21 8.82 -0.30
CA LYS A 38 15.13 9.79 0.33
C LYS A 38 14.39 10.98 0.93
N LYS A 39 13.08 11.08 0.71
CA LYS A 39 12.28 12.18 1.25
C LYS A 39 12.11 12.01 2.76
N GLY A 40 12.04 13.16 3.44
CA GLY A 40 11.90 13.23 4.89
C GLY A 40 10.53 12.79 5.38
N LYS A 41 10.21 13.18 6.62
CA LYS A 41 8.90 12.92 7.21
C LYS A 41 7.84 13.79 6.53
N LEU A 42 6.70 13.18 6.19
CA LEU A 42 5.52 13.91 5.73
C LEU A 42 5.03 14.82 6.88
N PRO A 43 4.93 16.14 6.67
CA PRO A 43 4.52 17.05 7.73
C PRO A 43 3.09 16.74 8.17
N LYS A 44 2.79 17.00 9.45
CA LYS A 44 1.41 16.92 9.91
C LYS A 44 0.59 17.99 9.17
N ILE A 45 -0.49 17.58 8.54
CA ILE A 45 -1.40 18.47 7.82
C ILE A 45 -2.60 18.81 8.70
N SER A 46 -3.02 20.08 8.67
CA SER A 46 -4.24 20.52 9.33
C SER A 46 -5.44 20.33 8.38
N CYS A 47 -5.83 19.07 8.16
CA CYS A 47 -7.00 18.77 7.34
C CYS A 47 -8.28 18.81 8.19
N LYS A 48 -9.13 19.81 7.96
CA LYS A 48 -10.43 19.91 8.66
C LYS A 48 -11.46 19.02 7.99
N LEU A 49 -11.51 17.77 8.43
CA LEU A 49 -12.45 16.77 7.94
C LEU A 49 -13.71 16.75 8.83
N SER A 50 -14.87 16.81 8.19
CA SER A 50 -16.16 16.67 8.86
C SER A 50 -17.10 15.92 7.94
N LYS A 51 -17.49 14.73 8.36
CA LYS A 51 -18.42 13.87 7.62
C LYS A 51 -19.78 13.83 8.31
N GLY A 52 -20.84 14.16 7.56
CA GLY A 52 -22.22 13.88 7.92
C GLY A 52 -22.73 12.58 7.30
N THR A 53 -24.02 12.31 7.44
CA THR A 53 -24.65 11.06 6.97
C THR A 53 -25.47 11.24 5.68
N THR A 54 -25.12 12.22 4.85
CA THR A 54 -25.77 12.50 3.56
C THR A 54 -24.79 12.33 2.41
N LYS A 55 -25.33 12.09 1.20
CA LYS A 55 -24.50 12.00 -0.01
C LYS A 55 -23.67 13.25 -0.23
N SER A 56 -24.30 14.43 -0.17
CA SER A 56 -23.61 15.72 -0.35
C SER A 56 -22.48 15.93 0.67
N SER A 57 -22.75 15.63 1.96
CA SER A 57 -21.72 15.77 3.01
C SER A 57 -20.57 14.79 2.81
N THR A 58 -20.85 13.53 2.44
CA THR A 58 -19.81 12.52 2.18
C THR A 58 -18.98 12.88 0.94
N THR A 59 -19.62 13.37 -0.14
CA THR A 59 -18.91 13.87 -1.32
C THR A 59 -18.01 15.05 -0.99
N LYS A 60 -18.48 16.03 -0.21
CA LYS A 60 -17.66 17.17 0.25
C LYS A 60 -16.47 16.70 1.07
N TYR A 61 -16.70 15.76 1.98
CA TYR A 61 -15.66 15.15 2.80
C TYR A 61 -14.57 14.50 1.96
N LEU A 62 -14.92 13.65 0.99
CA LEU A 62 -13.96 12.96 0.12
C LEU A 62 -13.15 13.93 -0.74
N ASN A 63 -13.80 14.95 -1.31
CA ASN A 63 -13.11 16.01 -2.06
C ASN A 63 -12.13 16.79 -1.18
N THR A 64 -12.54 17.13 0.05
CA THR A 64 -11.70 17.86 1.01
C THR A 64 -10.48 17.02 1.41
N LEU A 65 -10.70 15.74 1.72
CA LEU A 65 -9.62 14.80 2.01
C LEU A 65 -8.60 14.75 0.87
N VAL A 66 -9.05 14.55 -0.37
CA VAL A 66 -8.16 14.50 -1.53
C VAL A 66 -7.44 15.82 -1.78
N GLY A 67 -8.08 16.96 -1.53
CA GLY A 67 -7.41 18.26 -1.51
C GLY A 67 -6.25 18.30 -0.51
N CYS A 68 -6.48 17.89 0.74
CA CYS A 68 -5.43 17.82 1.74
C CYS A 68 -4.29 16.85 1.36
N LEU A 69 -4.62 15.73 0.70
CA LEU A 69 -3.62 14.76 0.26
C LEU A 69 -2.77 15.28 -0.90
N ASN A 70 -3.36 16.06 -1.82
CA ASN A 70 -2.59 16.81 -2.82
C ASN A 70 -1.58 17.74 -2.16
N ASP A 71 -2.01 18.52 -1.17
CA ASP A 71 -1.14 19.47 -0.46
C ASP A 71 -0.03 18.77 0.32
N ALA A 72 -0.34 17.63 0.96
CA ALA A 72 0.62 16.85 1.72
C ALA A 72 1.73 16.26 0.84
N TRP A 73 1.34 15.62 -0.26
CA TRP A 73 2.24 14.82 -1.09
C TRP A 73 2.88 15.59 -2.24
N GLY A 74 2.28 16.69 -2.68
CA GLY A 74 2.79 17.49 -3.80
C GLY A 74 4.27 17.85 -3.69
N PRO A 75 4.76 18.35 -2.53
CA PRO A 75 6.20 18.67 -2.36
C PRO A 75 7.14 17.45 -2.39
N PHE A 76 6.60 16.24 -2.25
CA PHE A 76 7.37 14.99 -2.17
C PHE A 76 7.53 14.32 -3.55
N ILE A 77 6.69 14.69 -4.51
CA ILE A 77 6.60 14.04 -5.83
C ILE A 77 7.09 15.02 -6.90
N PRO A 78 8.17 14.71 -7.64
CA PRO A 78 8.61 15.52 -8.77
C PRO A 78 7.49 15.69 -9.81
N ASP A 79 7.34 16.89 -10.34
CA ASP A 79 6.34 17.23 -11.38
C ASP A 79 4.89 16.87 -11.01
N PHE A 80 4.58 16.85 -9.71
CA PHE A 80 3.29 16.46 -9.16
C PHE A 80 2.11 17.08 -9.89
N LYS A 81 1.13 16.24 -10.24
CA LYS A 81 -0.14 16.65 -10.83
C LYS A 81 -1.25 16.47 -9.81
N PRO A 82 -1.92 17.56 -9.39
CA PRO A 82 -3.04 17.45 -8.48
C PRO A 82 -4.14 16.53 -9.01
N VAL A 83 -4.60 15.62 -8.15
CA VAL A 83 -5.63 14.63 -8.45
C VAL A 83 -6.99 15.13 -7.98
N LYS A 84 -8.01 14.90 -8.80
CA LYS A 84 -9.42 15.11 -8.45
C LYS A 84 -10.10 13.75 -8.25
N THR A 85 -11.13 13.70 -7.42
CA THR A 85 -11.94 12.50 -7.25
C THR A 85 -12.91 12.31 -8.42
N ASP A 86 -12.99 11.10 -8.97
CA ASP A 86 -14.11 10.66 -9.81
C ASP A 86 -15.10 9.85 -8.94
N ILE A 87 -16.06 10.55 -8.35
CA ILE A 87 -17.04 9.97 -7.42
C ILE A 87 -18.33 9.63 -8.17
N LYS A 88 -18.68 8.35 -8.22
CA LYS A 88 -19.92 7.88 -8.85
C LYS A 88 -20.63 6.86 -7.96
N PRO A 89 -21.96 6.71 -8.05
CA PRO A 89 -22.65 5.62 -7.35
C PRO A 89 -22.27 4.25 -7.93
N HIS A 90 -21.83 4.20 -9.19
CA HIS A 90 -21.38 3.02 -9.90
C HIS A 90 -20.41 3.43 -11.02
N HIS A 91 -19.38 2.61 -11.27
CA HIS A 91 -18.46 2.75 -12.40
C HIS A 91 -18.74 1.62 -13.40
N GLU A 92 -19.10 2.00 -14.63
CA GLU A 92 -19.38 1.04 -15.71
C GLU A 92 -18.16 0.19 -16.03
N GLY A 93 -18.34 -1.13 -16.08
CA GLY A 93 -17.23 -2.08 -16.25
C GLY A 93 -16.37 -2.28 -14.99
N GLY A 94 -16.83 -1.81 -13.83
CA GLY A 94 -16.11 -1.92 -12.56
C GLY A 94 -15.07 -0.83 -12.35
N PRO A 95 -14.46 -0.75 -11.14
CA PRO A 95 -13.40 0.20 -10.83
C PRO A 95 -12.23 0.07 -11.82
N CYS A 96 -11.76 1.20 -12.36
CA CYS A 96 -10.74 1.27 -13.41
C CYS A 96 -11.00 0.34 -14.63
N ARG A 97 -12.27 0.01 -14.92
CA ARG A 97 -12.68 -0.92 -15.99
C ARG A 97 -12.09 -2.34 -15.85
N ASN A 98 -11.83 -2.79 -14.63
CA ASN A 98 -11.27 -4.12 -14.36
C ASN A 98 -12.28 -5.29 -14.44
N GLY A 99 -13.55 -5.00 -14.73
CA GLY A 99 -14.62 -6.00 -14.81
C GLY A 99 -15.14 -6.50 -13.46
N ILE A 100 -14.60 -6.03 -12.33
CA ILE A 100 -15.00 -6.48 -11.00
C ILE A 100 -16.13 -5.59 -10.47
N GLU A 101 -17.32 -6.16 -10.29
CA GLU A 101 -18.43 -5.46 -9.65
C GLU A 101 -18.28 -5.47 -8.12
N ILE A 102 -18.20 -4.28 -7.52
CA ILE A 102 -18.12 -4.10 -6.07
C ILE A 102 -19.49 -3.73 -5.48
N THR A 103 -19.82 -4.33 -4.35
CA THR A 103 -20.97 -3.95 -3.50
C THR A 103 -20.55 -2.83 -2.56
N GLY A 104 -21.41 -1.82 -2.40
CA GLY A 104 -21.15 -0.72 -1.46
C GLY A 104 -20.14 0.29 -2.02
N SER A 105 -19.33 0.85 -1.14
CA SER A 105 -18.37 1.90 -1.47
C SER A 105 -16.96 1.36 -1.61
N TYR A 106 -16.19 1.96 -2.52
CA TYR A 106 -14.81 1.57 -2.74
C TYR A 106 -14.00 2.70 -3.38
N ALA A 107 -12.76 2.89 -2.96
CA ALA A 107 -11.79 3.80 -3.56
C ALA A 107 -10.64 3.02 -4.19
N MET A 108 -10.21 3.43 -5.38
CA MET A 108 -9.08 2.82 -6.09
C MET A 108 -8.33 3.84 -6.93
N THR A 109 -7.01 3.67 -7.04
CA THR A 109 -6.23 4.40 -8.01
C THR A 109 -6.32 3.75 -9.39
N CYS A 110 -6.60 4.56 -10.40
CA CYS A 110 -6.53 4.20 -11.81
C CYS A 110 -5.35 4.95 -12.44
N TYR A 111 -4.21 4.27 -12.61
CA TYR A 111 -2.95 4.86 -13.04
C TYR A 111 -2.47 5.97 -12.08
N THR A 112 -2.85 7.22 -12.32
CA THR A 112 -2.54 8.37 -11.44
C THR A 112 -3.79 9.10 -10.95
N GLY A 113 -4.98 8.67 -11.36
CA GLY A 113 -6.27 9.22 -10.92
C GLY A 113 -6.92 8.41 -9.80
N LEU A 114 -7.92 8.99 -9.13
CA LEU A 114 -8.62 8.35 -8.02
C LEU A 114 -10.11 8.19 -8.33
N GLN A 115 -10.57 6.94 -8.46
CA GLN A 115 -11.99 6.62 -8.58
C GLN A 115 -12.58 6.23 -7.23
N ILE A 116 -13.80 6.69 -6.97
CA ILE A 116 -14.57 6.32 -5.77
C ILE A 116 -15.96 5.89 -6.20
N GLN A 117 -16.32 4.64 -5.93
CA GLN A 117 -17.71 4.21 -5.90
C GLN A 117 -18.30 4.61 -4.54
N LEU A 118 -19.38 5.40 -4.54
CA LEU A 118 -20.01 5.91 -3.32
C LEU A 118 -21.40 5.29 -3.12
N GLY A 119 -21.46 4.30 -2.24
CA GLY A 119 -22.65 3.58 -1.80
C GLY A 119 -23.22 4.07 -0.47
N ALA A 120 -24.32 3.42 -0.06
CA ALA A 120 -25.05 3.77 1.16
C ALA A 120 -24.27 3.50 2.45
N ASP A 121 -23.36 2.53 2.43
CA ASP A 121 -22.47 2.15 3.53
C ASP A 121 -21.59 3.33 3.96
N TRP A 122 -20.89 3.99 3.03
CA TRP A 122 -20.12 5.19 3.38
C TRP A 122 -21.01 6.39 3.64
N ILE A 123 -22.10 6.57 2.88
CA ILE A 123 -23.01 7.70 3.10
C ILE A 123 -23.57 7.69 4.51
N LYS A 124 -23.97 6.52 5.03
CA LYS A 124 -24.62 6.38 6.35
C LYS A 124 -23.62 6.14 7.49
N ALA A 125 -22.36 5.82 7.20
CA ALA A 125 -21.34 5.57 8.20
C ALA A 125 -21.18 6.76 9.16
N LYS A 126 -21.21 6.47 10.46
CA LYS A 126 -20.93 7.44 11.52
C LYS A 126 -19.44 7.47 11.90
N ASP A 127 -18.79 6.32 11.79
CA ASP A 127 -17.33 6.18 11.91
C ASP A 127 -16.73 6.31 10.51
N ASP A 128 -15.90 7.33 10.32
CA ASP A 128 -15.26 7.64 9.05
C ASP A 128 -13.82 7.13 8.97
N LEU A 129 -13.26 6.58 10.05
CA LEU A 129 -11.88 6.09 10.07
C LEU A 129 -11.61 4.95 9.06
N PRO A 130 -12.50 3.96 8.86
CA PRO A 130 -12.32 2.98 7.78
C PRO A 130 -12.38 3.61 6.38
N ILE A 131 -13.17 4.67 6.21
CA ILE A 131 -13.26 5.42 4.95
C ILE A 131 -11.93 6.14 4.69
N LEU A 132 -11.38 6.80 5.71
CA LEU A 132 -10.07 7.44 5.65
C LEU A 132 -8.96 6.46 5.30
N ALA A 133 -8.98 5.28 5.92
CA ALA A 133 -7.99 4.23 5.65
C ALA A 133 -8.06 3.76 4.19
N GLN A 134 -9.25 3.44 3.68
CA GLN A 134 -9.42 2.98 2.30
C GLN A 134 -9.00 4.06 1.28
N VAL A 135 -9.40 5.32 1.50
CA VAL A 135 -9.00 6.43 0.62
C VAL A 135 -7.49 6.70 0.72
N SER A 136 -6.88 6.58 1.90
CA SER A 136 -5.43 6.73 2.07
C SER A 136 -4.65 5.59 1.39
N ARG A 137 -5.20 4.37 1.40
CA ARG A 137 -4.66 3.24 0.65
C ARG A 137 -4.74 3.48 -0.85
N ALA A 138 -5.93 3.85 -1.34
CA ALA A 138 -6.09 4.20 -2.74
C ALA A 138 -5.14 5.33 -3.14
N TRP A 139 -5.03 6.41 -2.33
CA TRP A 139 -4.09 7.50 -2.56
C TRP A 139 -2.63 7.06 -2.64
N SER A 140 -2.24 6.00 -1.92
CA SER A 140 -0.88 5.48 -2.01
C SER A 140 -0.55 4.95 -3.41
N GLY A 141 -1.56 4.46 -4.15
CA GLY A 141 -1.51 4.20 -5.58
C GLY A 141 -1.16 5.44 -6.41
N VAL A 142 -1.72 6.61 -6.08
CA VAL A 142 -1.35 7.89 -6.73
C VAL A 142 0.12 8.21 -6.47
N VAL A 143 0.60 8.00 -5.24
CA VAL A 143 2.00 8.25 -4.86
C VAL A 143 2.93 7.36 -5.67
N VAL A 144 2.71 6.04 -5.72
CA VAL A 144 3.57 5.14 -6.51
C VAL A 144 3.42 5.39 -8.02
N GLY A 145 2.23 5.75 -8.50
CA GLY A 145 1.98 6.08 -9.90
C GLY A 145 2.73 7.34 -10.37
N GLN A 146 2.66 8.43 -9.59
CA GLN A 146 3.32 9.69 -9.96
C GLN A 146 4.82 9.74 -9.63
N THR A 147 5.36 8.75 -8.91
CA THR A 147 6.81 8.65 -8.63
C THR A 147 7.54 7.70 -9.59
N GLY A 148 6.83 7.13 -10.57
CA GLY A 148 7.39 6.17 -11.53
C GLY A 148 7.54 4.74 -10.99
N ILE A 149 7.30 4.51 -9.69
CA ILE A 149 7.33 3.17 -9.08
C ILE A 149 6.28 2.27 -9.72
N GLY A 150 5.04 2.77 -9.89
CA GLY A 150 3.96 2.01 -10.51
C GLY A 150 4.29 1.65 -11.95
N ALA A 151 4.82 2.59 -12.73
CA ALA A 151 5.24 2.32 -14.11
C ALA A 151 6.34 1.25 -14.18
N ALA A 152 7.31 1.31 -13.27
CA ALA A 152 8.38 0.33 -13.17
C ALA A 152 7.87 -1.06 -12.77
N TYR A 153 6.90 -1.13 -11.84
CA TYR A 153 6.23 -2.38 -11.47
C TYR A 153 5.53 -3.02 -12.68
N TRP A 154 4.70 -2.24 -13.39
CA TRP A 154 3.97 -2.74 -14.56
C TRP A 154 4.85 -3.10 -15.75
N ALA A 155 6.08 -2.57 -15.80
CA ALA A 155 7.07 -2.88 -16.83
C ALA A 155 7.91 -4.13 -16.52
N MET A 156 7.75 -4.75 -15.34
CA MET A 156 8.46 -5.99 -15.02
C MET A 156 8.02 -7.12 -15.95
N PRO A 157 8.94 -8.06 -16.28
CA PRO A 157 8.59 -9.22 -17.09
C PRO A 157 7.49 -10.06 -16.41
N ASN A 158 6.39 -10.31 -17.13
CA ASN A 158 5.25 -11.12 -16.66
C ASN A 158 5.40 -12.61 -17.03
N ASP A 159 6.56 -13.02 -17.56
CA ASP A 159 6.94 -14.39 -17.92
C ASP A 159 7.79 -15.09 -16.84
N ALA A 160 7.95 -14.43 -15.68
CA ALA A 160 8.56 -15.00 -14.50
C ALA A 160 7.74 -16.18 -13.93
N ASP A 161 8.35 -16.98 -13.06
CA ASP A 161 7.62 -18.02 -12.34
C ASP A 161 6.54 -17.42 -11.41
N GLU A 162 5.50 -18.20 -11.12
CA GLU A 162 4.34 -17.74 -10.32
C GLU A 162 4.76 -17.22 -8.94
N LYS A 163 5.79 -17.80 -8.31
CA LYS A 163 6.24 -17.36 -6.98
C LYS A 163 6.88 -15.97 -7.04
N GLN A 164 7.63 -15.70 -8.10
CA GLN A 164 8.24 -14.41 -8.34
C GLN A 164 7.17 -13.35 -8.61
N LEU A 165 6.17 -13.65 -9.43
CA LEU A 165 5.05 -12.73 -9.69
C LEU A 165 4.27 -12.44 -8.40
N ASP A 166 3.98 -13.47 -7.61
CA ASP A 166 3.27 -13.32 -6.34
C ASP A 166 4.08 -12.47 -5.33
N GLU A 167 5.41 -12.64 -5.29
CA GLU A 167 6.27 -11.82 -4.42
C GLU A 167 6.32 -10.36 -4.86
N GLN A 168 6.39 -10.12 -6.17
CA GLN A 168 6.35 -8.76 -6.73
C GLN A 168 5.02 -8.07 -6.39
N GLU A 169 3.89 -8.78 -6.53
CA GLU A 169 2.57 -8.28 -6.16
C GLU A 169 2.50 -7.96 -4.65
N ARG A 170 2.99 -8.87 -3.79
CA ARG A 170 3.06 -8.62 -2.33
C ARG A 170 3.92 -7.40 -1.99
N ARG A 171 5.11 -7.27 -2.59
CA ARG A 171 6.00 -6.12 -2.36
C ARG A 171 5.32 -4.81 -2.74
N PHE A 172 4.64 -4.78 -3.88
CA PHE A 172 3.91 -3.60 -4.36
C PHE A 172 2.73 -3.26 -3.42
N ALA A 173 1.89 -4.24 -3.09
CA ALA A 173 0.73 -4.04 -2.21
C ALA A 173 1.13 -3.60 -0.79
N MET A 174 2.17 -4.20 -0.20
CA MET A 174 2.68 -3.82 1.12
C MET A 174 3.30 -2.42 1.12
N GLN A 175 3.89 -1.99 0.01
CA GLN A 175 4.40 -0.63 -0.14
C GLN A 175 3.28 0.39 -0.14
N GLU A 176 2.22 0.17 -0.92
CA GLU A 176 1.04 1.04 -0.90
C GLU A 176 0.43 1.09 0.51
N LEU A 177 0.34 -0.05 1.18
CA LEU A 177 -0.19 -0.12 2.54
C LEU A 177 0.70 0.63 3.55
N CYS A 178 2.02 0.54 3.43
CA CYS A 178 2.95 1.34 4.24
C CYS A 178 2.78 2.84 4.01
N LEU A 179 2.66 3.27 2.75
CA LEU A 179 2.45 4.68 2.39
C LEU A 179 1.08 5.20 2.89
N SER A 180 0.07 4.33 2.98
CA SER A 180 -1.21 4.64 3.63
C SER A 180 -1.01 4.95 5.12
N GLY A 181 -0.17 4.17 5.80
CA GLY A 181 0.25 4.45 7.18
C GLY A 181 0.92 5.81 7.32
N VAL A 182 1.85 6.16 6.41
CA VAL A 182 2.50 7.49 6.37
C VAL A 182 1.46 8.61 6.22
N THR A 183 0.47 8.41 5.33
CA THR A 183 -0.61 9.36 5.07
C THR A 183 -1.49 9.58 6.31
N LEU A 184 -1.95 8.50 6.94
CA LEU A 184 -2.78 8.57 8.15
C LEU A 184 -2.03 9.21 9.33
N LYS A 185 -0.70 9.01 9.40
CA LYS A 185 0.13 9.70 10.37
C LYS A 185 0.17 11.22 10.14
N ALA A 186 0.29 11.65 8.89
CA ALA A 186 0.30 13.06 8.52
C ALA A 186 -1.06 13.73 8.76
N LEU A 187 -2.17 13.02 8.52
CA LEU A 187 -3.52 13.47 8.90
C LEU A 187 -3.71 13.58 10.42
N GLY A 188 -2.85 12.90 11.21
CA GLY A 188 -2.94 12.90 12.67
C GLY A 188 -3.98 11.92 13.21
N GLU A 189 -4.42 10.98 12.37
CA GLU A 189 -5.43 9.99 12.72
C GLU A 189 -4.93 9.01 13.77
N LYS A 190 -5.87 8.49 14.56
CA LYS A 190 -5.60 7.49 15.61
C LYS A 190 -6.65 6.39 15.53
N SER A 191 -6.21 5.15 15.66
CA SER A 191 -7.08 3.99 15.79
C SER A 191 -6.83 3.29 17.12
N LYS A 192 -7.89 2.73 17.72
CA LYS A 192 -7.76 1.75 18.81
C LYS A 192 -7.14 0.44 18.31
N SER A 193 -7.37 0.10 17.04
CA SER A 193 -6.88 -1.11 16.40
C SER A 193 -6.80 -0.90 14.89
N TRP A 194 -5.58 -0.62 14.40
CA TRP A 194 -5.36 -0.51 12.95
C TRP A 194 -5.72 -1.80 12.21
N LYS A 195 -5.51 -2.97 12.82
CA LYS A 195 -5.94 -4.25 12.27
C LYS A 195 -7.45 -4.30 12.00
N THR A 196 -8.26 -3.76 12.91
CA THR A 196 -9.73 -3.73 12.74
C THR A 196 -10.14 -2.70 11.70
N THR A 197 -9.51 -1.51 11.71
CA THR A 197 -9.76 -0.45 10.72
C THR A 197 -9.47 -0.93 9.30
N LEU A 198 -8.30 -1.51 9.06
CA LEU A 198 -7.89 -1.98 7.74
C LEU A 198 -8.78 -3.13 7.25
N LYS A 199 -9.18 -4.07 8.13
CA LYS A 199 -10.13 -5.12 7.73
C LYS A 199 -11.51 -4.60 7.31
N ALA A 200 -11.92 -3.44 7.81
CA ALA A 200 -13.17 -2.80 7.43
C ALA A 200 -13.06 -2.05 6.09
N GLU A 201 -11.85 -1.94 5.53
CA GLU A 201 -11.57 -1.29 4.24
C GLU A 201 -11.72 -2.25 3.05
N GLU A 202 -11.80 -3.56 3.28
CA GLU A 202 -11.78 -4.55 2.20
C GLU A 202 -13.03 -4.43 1.30
N PRO A 203 -12.86 -4.35 -0.04
CA PRO A 203 -14.00 -4.32 -0.94
C PRO A 203 -14.81 -5.62 -0.86
N THR A 204 -16.10 -5.53 -1.20
CA THR A 204 -16.98 -6.71 -1.27
C THR A 204 -17.40 -6.98 -2.71
N PRO A 205 -16.68 -7.85 -3.45
CA PRO A 205 -17.09 -8.23 -4.80
C PRO A 205 -18.47 -8.89 -4.84
N LYS A 206 -19.23 -8.63 -5.91
CA LYS A 206 -20.53 -9.29 -6.17
C LYS A 206 -20.39 -10.71 -6.70
N ASP A 207 -19.31 -11.00 -7.40
CA ASP A 207 -19.03 -12.33 -7.93
C ASP A 207 -18.36 -13.21 -6.86
N LYS A 208 -18.69 -14.51 -6.85
CA LYS A 208 -18.17 -15.45 -5.83
C LYS A 208 -16.68 -15.72 -6.02
N TYR A 209 -16.22 -15.88 -7.25
CA TYR A 209 -14.80 -16.14 -7.53
C TYR A 209 -13.95 -14.99 -7.01
N TRP A 210 -14.36 -13.74 -7.27
CA TRP A 210 -13.66 -12.56 -6.74
C TRP A 210 -13.77 -12.46 -5.22
N ARG A 211 -14.92 -12.76 -4.60
CA ARG A 211 -15.00 -12.81 -3.13
C ARG A 211 -14.03 -13.82 -2.53
N ASP A 212 -13.95 -15.01 -3.10
CA ASP A 212 -13.05 -16.06 -2.59
C ASP A 212 -11.58 -15.69 -2.79
N ARG A 213 -11.24 -15.00 -3.89
CA ARG A 213 -9.89 -14.49 -4.12
C ARG A 213 -9.52 -13.41 -3.10
N PHE A 214 -10.32 -12.36 -2.99
CA PHE A 214 -10.10 -11.28 -2.01
C PHE A 214 -10.13 -11.81 -0.55
N ALA A 215 -10.93 -12.84 -0.26
CA ALA A 215 -10.97 -13.48 1.05
C ALA A 215 -9.75 -14.36 1.35
N LYS A 216 -8.95 -14.74 0.35
CA LYS A 216 -7.64 -15.38 0.55
C LYS A 216 -6.56 -14.35 0.87
N ASP A 217 -6.69 -13.14 0.34
CA ASP A 217 -5.78 -12.00 0.54
C ASP A 217 -6.02 -11.28 1.88
N LYS A 218 -6.34 -12.03 2.95
CA LYS A 218 -6.57 -11.44 4.28
C LYS A 218 -5.34 -10.68 4.72
N LEU A 219 -5.57 -9.48 5.26
CA LEU A 219 -4.55 -8.68 5.96
C LEU A 219 -3.61 -9.56 6.81
N SER A 220 -2.40 -9.75 6.29
CA SER A 220 -1.38 -10.61 6.87
C SER A 220 -0.64 -9.92 8.01
N ALA A 221 0.24 -10.66 8.70
CA ALA A 221 1.13 -10.07 9.68
C ALA A 221 2.13 -9.09 9.05
N ASN A 222 2.61 -9.39 7.84
CA ASN A 222 3.52 -8.54 7.09
C ASN A 222 2.83 -7.27 6.60
N ASP A 223 1.58 -7.36 6.14
CA ASP A 223 0.76 -6.19 5.79
C ASP A 223 0.61 -5.23 6.97
N LEU A 224 0.21 -5.77 8.13
CA LEU A 224 0.07 -4.97 9.34
C LEU A 224 1.41 -4.39 9.80
N TYR A 225 2.50 -5.16 9.66
CA TYR A 225 3.85 -4.67 9.94
C TYR A 225 4.18 -3.45 9.06
N TRP A 226 4.05 -3.55 7.73
CA TRP A 226 4.39 -2.47 6.82
C TRP A 226 3.50 -1.23 7.01
N PHE A 227 2.20 -1.42 7.19
CA PHE A 227 1.30 -0.33 7.58
C PHE A 227 1.80 0.40 8.83
N THR A 228 2.08 -0.35 9.90
CA THR A 228 2.47 0.22 11.19
C THR A 228 3.87 0.83 11.16
N GLN A 229 4.79 0.30 10.35
CA GLN A 229 6.10 0.92 10.09
C GLN A 229 5.92 2.31 9.46
N GLY A 230 5.12 2.40 8.39
CA GLY A 230 4.81 3.66 7.73
C GLY A 230 4.15 4.68 8.66
N TYR A 231 3.15 4.24 9.43
CA TYR A 231 2.47 5.08 10.41
C TYR A 231 3.39 5.56 11.55
N ALA A 232 4.27 4.69 12.05
CA ALA A 232 5.19 5.04 13.13
C ALA A 232 6.27 6.03 12.68
N LYS A 233 6.88 5.79 11.51
CA LYS A 233 7.98 6.62 11.00
C LYS A 233 7.46 7.90 10.35
N GLY A 234 6.37 7.82 9.60
CA GLY A 234 5.82 8.94 8.81
C GLY A 234 6.71 9.38 7.66
N THR A 235 7.68 8.55 7.24
CA THR A 235 8.61 8.84 6.14
C THR A 235 8.38 7.84 5.01
N PRO A 236 8.32 8.25 3.74
CA PRO A 236 8.19 7.31 2.61
C PRO A 236 9.38 6.35 2.48
N GLY A 237 10.57 6.75 2.95
CA GLY A 237 11.76 5.89 2.98
C GLY A 237 11.61 4.62 3.83
N ALA A 238 10.70 4.62 4.80
CA ALA A 238 10.39 3.43 5.61
C ALA A 238 9.53 2.40 4.86
N CYS A 239 9.09 2.70 3.63
CA CYS A 239 8.20 1.87 2.82
C CYS A 239 8.89 1.23 1.61
N ASN A 240 10.22 1.13 1.63
CA ASN A 240 10.97 0.45 0.57
C ASN A 240 10.92 -1.09 0.77
N THR A 241 9.80 -1.69 0.36
CA THR A 241 9.57 -3.13 0.41
C THR A 241 10.47 -3.89 -0.58
N TRP A 242 10.89 -3.26 -1.68
CA TRP A 242 11.75 -3.84 -2.70
C TRP A 242 13.18 -4.17 -2.22
N LYS A 243 13.64 -3.51 -1.15
CA LYS A 243 14.91 -3.84 -0.49
C LYS A 243 14.76 -4.73 0.74
N ALA A 244 13.53 -5.09 1.10
CA ALA A 244 13.28 -5.91 2.28
C ALA A 244 13.59 -7.39 2.00
N PRO A 245 14.05 -8.14 3.02
CA PRO A 245 14.25 -9.58 2.89
C PRO A 245 12.90 -10.28 2.63
N GLU A 246 12.92 -11.42 1.93
CA GLU A 246 11.72 -12.19 1.56
C GLU A 246 10.80 -12.47 2.75
N SER A 247 11.38 -12.83 3.91
CA SER A 247 10.61 -13.07 5.15
C SER A 247 9.73 -11.90 5.62
N LYS A 248 10.01 -10.67 5.17
CA LYS A 248 9.23 -9.46 5.48
C LYS A 248 8.20 -9.11 4.42
N VAL A 249 8.16 -9.85 3.32
CA VAL A 249 7.24 -9.65 2.18
C VAL A 249 6.61 -10.95 1.69
N ALA A 250 6.80 -12.04 2.45
CA ALA A 250 6.12 -13.32 2.27
C ALA A 250 4.66 -13.25 2.71
#